data_AF-A0ABD0X4R3-F1
#
_entry.id   AF-A0ABD0X4R3-F1
#
_cell.length_a   1.000
_cell.length_b   1.000
_cell.length_c   1.000
_cell.angle_alpha   90.00
_cell.angle_beta   90.00
_cell.angle_gamma   90.00
#
_symmetry.space_group_name_H-M   'P 1'
#
loop_
_entity.id
_entity.type
_entity.pdbx_description
1 polymer ?
#
loop_
_entity_poly.entity_id
_entity_poly.type
_entity_poly.pdbx_seq_one_letter_code
_entity_poly.pdbx_strand_id
1 'polypeptide(L)'
;MLSGFSGGGVIYHVPRLVFRSKISVWKLRLCYLWFSFVQAELACLIVALAEWRKRLLYLYLTLATRTVPLHCSPPTMLGVCTVLLVVAAAFSADSDTHRQDSNLEIYKRLFETKRKDQLNALKNLVELNDINQQYKIIDIMLKGLFKVLEDSRAILIAANMQPDDPFPMDDKIKEAYSHVVENTAFFGDVALRFPRIVHHYYDRNPDWGGLLRWGLHFCNLTGVFSGGAHQHVLSLMSQELGIVEKSPDFTNPYRTERDDVLHTAEAFQKVLREEEKRRRKEEKRKEIRKGPRISRSRTEL
;
A
#
# COMPACT_ATOMS: atom_id res chain seq x y z
N MET A 1 72.83 -23.85 18.16
CA MET A 1 72.48 -25.24 17.79
C MET A 1 70.98 -25.38 17.98
N LEU A 2 70.25 -25.38 16.87
CA LEU A 2 69.54 -26.55 16.31
C LEU A 2 68.27 -26.84 17.12
N SER A 3 67.11 -26.45 16.57
CA SER A 3 66.13 -27.33 15.89
C SER A 3 65.23 -28.05 16.89
N GLY A 4 63.91 -28.10 16.83
CA GLY A 4 62.94 -28.03 15.75
C GLY A 4 61.76 -28.93 16.18
N PHE A 5 60.59 -28.77 15.53
CA PHE A 5 59.37 -29.59 15.64
C PHE A 5 58.52 -29.49 16.93
N SER A 6 57.28 -29.01 16.79
CA SER A 6 56.14 -29.89 16.50
C SER A 6 54.85 -29.08 16.39
N GLY A 7 53.99 -29.47 15.44
CA GLY A 7 52.69 -28.87 15.22
C GLY A 7 51.75 -29.06 16.40
N GLY A 8 50.98 -28.03 16.69
CA GLY A 8 49.82 -28.07 17.57
C GLY A 8 48.71 -27.26 16.91
N GLY A 9 47.78 -27.96 16.25
CA GLY A 9 46.55 -27.35 15.77
C GLY A 9 45.78 -26.78 16.96
N VAL A 10 45.71 -25.45 17.05
CA VAL A 10 44.84 -24.79 18.01
C VAL A 10 43.43 -24.84 17.45
N ILE A 11 42.70 -25.84 17.91
CA ILE A 11 41.24 -25.91 17.88
C ILE A 11 40.73 -24.58 18.43
N TYR A 12 40.14 -23.76 17.58
CA TYR A 12 39.36 -22.61 18.04
C TYR A 12 38.18 -23.15 18.84
N HIS A 13 38.31 -23.08 20.16
CA HIS A 13 37.21 -23.20 21.09
C HIS A 13 36.26 -22.04 20.80
N VAL A 14 35.25 -22.28 19.96
CA VAL A 14 34.14 -21.35 19.74
C VAL A 14 33.39 -21.23 21.08
N PRO A 15 33.36 -20.06 21.73
CA PRO A 15 32.47 -19.87 22.83
C PRO A 15 31.05 -19.85 22.26
N ARG A 16 30.24 -20.84 22.62
CA ARG A 16 28.78 -20.81 22.48
C ARG A 16 28.25 -19.63 23.30
N LEU A 17 28.26 -18.44 22.71
CA LEU A 17 27.40 -17.34 23.14
C LEU A 17 26.00 -17.61 22.60
N VAL A 18 25.25 -18.35 23.41
CA VAL A 18 23.80 -18.49 23.31
C VAL A 18 23.19 -17.12 23.58
N PHE A 19 23.09 -16.28 22.55
CA PHE A 19 22.27 -15.07 22.57
C PHE A 19 20.96 -15.34 21.84
N ARG A 20 19.94 -15.51 22.67
CA ARG A 20 18.55 -15.84 22.38
C ARG A 20 17.87 -14.63 21.68
N SER A 21 18.15 -14.39 20.41
CA SER A 21 17.39 -13.44 19.58
C SER A 21 16.24 -14.14 18.88
N LYS A 22 15.17 -14.44 19.63
CA LYS A 22 13.94 -15.05 19.09
C LYS A 22 12.96 -14.04 18.48
N ILE A 23 13.29 -12.75 18.38
CA ILE A 23 12.34 -11.69 17.96
C ILE A 23 12.60 -11.14 16.54
N SER A 24 13.72 -11.46 15.88
CA SER A 24 14.02 -10.93 14.54
C SER A 24 13.69 -11.84 13.34
N VAL A 25 13.49 -13.14 13.54
CA VAL A 25 13.23 -14.06 12.42
C VAL A 25 11.73 -14.16 12.08
N TRP A 26 10.85 -13.98 13.06
CA TRP A 26 9.39 -14.03 12.85
C TRP A 26 8.83 -12.78 12.17
N LYS A 27 9.39 -11.59 12.44
CA LYS A 27 8.95 -10.32 11.83
C LYS A 27 9.27 -10.23 10.33
N LEU A 28 10.42 -10.75 9.90
CA LEU A 28 10.71 -10.87 8.46
C LEU A 28 9.97 -12.06 7.83
N ARG A 29 9.86 -13.21 8.51
CA ARG A 29 9.14 -14.37 7.97
C ARG A 29 7.66 -14.10 7.77
N LEU A 30 6.97 -13.34 8.63
CA LEU A 30 5.54 -13.06 8.42
C LEU A 30 5.31 -12.13 7.21
N CYS A 31 6.13 -11.09 7.03
CA CYS A 31 6.04 -10.24 5.83
C CYS A 31 6.45 -10.99 4.56
N TYR A 32 7.49 -11.82 4.60
CA TYR A 32 7.93 -12.59 3.42
C TYR A 32 6.96 -13.73 3.08
N LEU A 33 6.39 -14.43 4.07
CA LEU A 33 5.41 -15.50 3.84
C LEU A 33 4.08 -14.94 3.33
N TRP A 34 3.65 -13.77 3.80
CA TRP A 34 2.44 -13.11 3.28
C TRP A 34 2.66 -12.63 1.82
N PHE A 35 3.84 -12.10 1.50
CA PHE A 35 4.18 -11.67 0.14
C PHE A 35 4.40 -12.86 -0.82
N SER A 36 5.06 -13.94 -0.39
CA SER A 36 5.32 -15.13 -1.21
C SER A 36 4.11 -16.05 -1.40
N PHE A 37 3.17 -16.07 -0.46
CA PHE A 37 1.94 -16.87 -0.58
C PHE A 37 0.97 -16.30 -1.62
N VAL A 38 0.88 -14.96 -1.72
CA VAL A 38 0.08 -14.28 -2.75
C VAL A 38 0.70 -14.42 -4.15
N GLN A 39 2.03 -14.47 -4.24
CA GLN A 39 2.73 -14.51 -5.53
C GLN A 39 2.76 -15.92 -6.18
N ALA A 40 2.65 -16.99 -5.38
CA ALA A 40 2.67 -18.37 -5.88
C ALA A 40 1.32 -18.81 -6.52
N GLU A 41 0.18 -18.34 -6.00
CA GLU A 41 -1.13 -18.71 -6.55
C GLU A 41 -1.46 -17.96 -7.87
N LEU A 42 -0.94 -16.74 -8.05
CA LEU A 42 -1.10 -15.96 -9.29
C LEU A 42 -0.32 -16.55 -10.47
N ALA A 43 0.85 -17.14 -10.23
CA ALA A 43 1.68 -17.72 -11.29
C ALA A 43 1.02 -18.94 -11.96
N CYS A 44 0.34 -19.80 -11.20
CA CYS A 44 -0.39 -20.95 -11.74
C CYS A 44 -1.62 -20.55 -12.58
N LEU A 45 -2.32 -19.49 -12.19
CA LEU A 45 -3.47 -18.96 -12.94
C LEU A 45 -3.06 -18.32 -14.27
N ILE A 46 -1.92 -17.63 -14.31
CA ILE A 46 -1.41 -16.98 -15.52
C ILE A 46 -0.98 -18.01 -16.57
N VAL A 47 -0.32 -19.10 -16.17
CA VAL A 47 0.10 -20.17 -17.10
C VAL A 47 -1.13 -20.90 -17.66
N ALA A 48 -2.12 -21.21 -16.83
CA ALA A 48 -3.36 -21.86 -17.26
C ALA A 48 -4.17 -21.00 -18.25
N LEU A 49 -4.23 -19.67 -18.04
CA LEU A 49 -4.91 -18.73 -18.94
C LEU A 49 -4.18 -18.55 -20.28
N ALA A 50 -2.85 -18.62 -20.29
CA ALA A 50 -2.07 -18.52 -21.53
C ALA A 50 -2.26 -19.73 -22.45
N GLU A 51 -2.40 -20.93 -21.89
CA GLU A 51 -2.66 -22.16 -22.65
C GLU A 51 -4.08 -22.21 -23.21
N TRP A 52 -5.07 -21.72 -22.46
CA TRP A 52 -6.44 -21.57 -22.93
C TRP A 52 -6.56 -20.56 -24.08
N ARG A 53 -5.85 -19.43 -24.00
CA ARG A 53 -5.82 -18.41 -25.06
C ARG A 53 -5.27 -18.96 -26.39
N LYS A 54 -4.22 -19.76 -26.35
CA LYS A 54 -3.64 -20.40 -27.55
C LYS A 54 -4.62 -21.37 -28.22
N ARG A 55 -5.36 -22.15 -27.42
CA ARG A 55 -6.38 -23.08 -27.92
C ARG A 55 -7.57 -22.36 -28.55
N LEU A 56 -8.02 -21.25 -27.97
CA LEU A 56 -9.08 -20.41 -28.52
C LEU A 56 -8.70 -19.72 -29.83
N LEU A 57 -7.48 -19.19 -29.93
CA LEU A 57 -6.97 -18.59 -31.16
C LEU A 57 -6.84 -19.62 -32.29
N TYR A 58 -6.39 -20.83 -31.99
CA TYR A 58 -6.29 -21.91 -32.98
C TYR A 58 -7.66 -22.33 -33.53
N LEU A 59 -8.66 -22.45 -32.65
CA LEU A 59 -10.06 -22.74 -33.02
C LEU A 59 -10.67 -21.63 -33.88
N TYR A 60 -10.39 -20.36 -33.57
CA TYR A 60 -10.86 -19.22 -34.34
C TYR A 60 -10.25 -19.18 -35.75
N LEU A 61 -8.95 -19.42 -35.88
CA LEU A 61 -8.24 -19.48 -37.17
C LEU A 61 -8.68 -20.67 -38.05
N THR A 62 -9.04 -21.81 -37.46
CA THR A 62 -9.58 -22.97 -38.21
C THR A 62 -11.02 -22.78 -38.66
N LEU A 63 -11.80 -21.96 -37.95
CA LEU A 63 -13.17 -21.61 -38.35
C LEU A 63 -13.18 -20.52 -39.44
N ALA A 64 -12.30 -19.53 -39.34
CA ALA A 64 -12.20 -18.42 -40.30
C ALA A 64 -11.76 -18.85 -41.72
N THR A 65 -11.02 -19.96 -41.85
CA THR A 65 -10.53 -20.46 -43.15
C THR A 65 -11.56 -21.28 -43.93
N ARG A 66 -12.75 -21.56 -43.36
CA ARG A 66 -13.80 -22.37 -44.02
C ARG A 66 -14.94 -21.57 -44.67
N THR A 67 -14.97 -20.24 -44.55
CA THR A 67 -16.12 -19.43 -44.95
C THR A 67 -15.74 -18.19 -45.75
N VAL A 68 -15.31 -18.35 -47.00
CA VAL A 68 -15.32 -17.23 -47.97
C VAL A 68 -15.60 -17.76 -49.38
N PRO A 69 -16.75 -17.41 -50.01
CA PRO A 69 -16.85 -17.37 -51.46
C PRO A 69 -16.66 -15.93 -51.96
N LEU A 70 -15.80 -15.79 -52.98
CA LEU A 70 -15.54 -14.55 -53.70
C LEU A 70 -16.73 -14.18 -54.60
N HIS A 71 -17.25 -12.95 -54.47
CA HIS A 71 -17.53 -12.02 -55.58
C HIS A 71 -18.38 -10.83 -55.08
N CYS A 72 -17.88 -9.59 -55.14
CA CYS A 72 -18.71 -8.39 -55.30
C CYS A 72 -17.91 -7.15 -55.74
N SER A 73 -18.55 -6.30 -56.54
CA SER A 73 -18.00 -5.21 -57.38
C SER A 73 -17.66 -3.90 -56.61
N PRO A 74 -16.84 -2.97 -57.18
CA PRO A 74 -16.05 -2.02 -56.38
C PRO A 74 -16.70 -0.74 -55.81
N PRO A 75 -17.82 -0.14 -56.29
CA PRO A 75 -18.27 1.15 -55.75
C PRO A 75 -19.17 1.04 -54.49
N THR A 76 -19.73 -0.13 -54.19
CA THR A 76 -20.53 -0.38 -52.96
C THR A 76 -19.66 -0.82 -51.78
N MET A 77 -18.45 -1.31 -52.06
CA MET A 77 -17.52 -1.82 -51.04
C MET A 77 -16.98 -0.73 -50.12
N LEU A 78 -16.76 0.50 -50.62
CA LEU A 78 -16.26 1.61 -49.79
C LEU A 78 -17.29 2.06 -48.73
N GLY A 79 -18.57 2.19 -49.11
CA GLY A 79 -19.64 2.56 -48.17
C GLY A 79 -19.95 1.46 -47.15
N VAL A 80 -19.87 0.19 -47.58
CA VAL A 80 -20.06 -0.95 -46.66
C VAL A 80 -18.86 -1.11 -45.73
N CYS A 81 -17.63 -0.90 -46.21
CA CYS A 81 -16.42 -0.91 -45.37
C CYS A 81 -16.40 0.23 -44.36
N THR A 82 -16.83 1.44 -44.70
CA THR A 82 -16.90 2.53 -43.72
C THR A 82 -17.95 2.27 -42.65
N VAL A 83 -19.14 1.77 -43.04
CA VAL A 83 -20.18 1.37 -42.07
C VAL A 83 -19.70 0.20 -41.20
N LEU A 84 -19.05 -0.82 -41.77
CA LEU A 84 -18.50 -1.94 -41.01
C LEU A 84 -17.36 -1.52 -40.07
N LEU A 85 -16.51 -0.56 -40.46
CA LEU A 85 -15.46 -0.03 -39.60
C LEU A 85 -16.03 0.82 -38.47
N VAL A 86 -17.06 1.63 -38.73
CA VAL A 86 -17.77 2.40 -37.68
C VAL A 86 -18.48 1.47 -36.71
N VAL A 87 -19.15 0.44 -37.23
CA VAL A 87 -19.85 -0.57 -36.41
C VAL A 87 -18.85 -1.42 -35.63
N ALA A 88 -17.74 -1.85 -36.22
CA ALA A 88 -16.68 -2.57 -35.51
C ALA A 88 -16.02 -1.70 -34.44
N ALA A 89 -15.77 -0.42 -34.72
CA ALA A 89 -15.25 0.51 -33.72
C ALA A 89 -16.22 0.73 -32.56
N ALA A 90 -17.53 0.81 -32.85
CA ALA A 90 -18.56 0.91 -31.80
C ALA A 90 -18.64 -0.36 -30.94
N PHE A 91 -18.57 -1.55 -31.54
CA PHE A 91 -18.56 -2.81 -30.80
C PHE A 91 -17.27 -3.04 -30.01
N SER A 92 -16.12 -2.63 -30.54
CA SER A 92 -14.84 -2.70 -29.83
C SER A 92 -14.79 -1.75 -28.64
N ALA A 93 -15.28 -0.50 -28.81
CA ALA A 93 -15.38 0.46 -27.71
C ALA A 93 -16.25 -0.08 -26.58
N ASP A 94 -17.45 -0.58 -26.89
CA ASP A 94 -18.39 -1.14 -25.89
C ASP A 94 -17.79 -2.34 -25.14
N SER A 95 -17.11 -3.23 -25.88
CA SER A 95 -16.43 -4.40 -25.31
C SER A 95 -15.28 -4.02 -24.37
N ASP A 96 -14.49 -2.99 -24.70
CA ASP A 96 -13.36 -2.54 -23.88
C ASP A 96 -13.81 -1.81 -22.62
N THR A 97 -14.85 -0.95 -22.68
CA THR A 97 -15.46 -0.34 -21.49
C THR A 97 -16.03 -1.40 -20.55
N HIS A 98 -16.80 -2.37 -21.08
CA HIS A 98 -17.36 -3.45 -20.26
C HIS A 98 -16.27 -4.30 -19.58
N ARG A 99 -15.12 -4.51 -20.24
CA ARG A 99 -13.96 -5.20 -19.66
C ARG A 99 -13.26 -4.38 -18.58
N GLN A 100 -13.14 -3.07 -18.75
CA GLN A 100 -12.56 -2.16 -17.76
C GLN A 100 -13.42 -2.07 -16.50
N ASP A 101 -14.74 -1.94 -16.67
CA ASP A 101 -15.70 -1.94 -15.57
C ASP A 101 -15.64 -3.26 -14.78
N SER A 102 -15.51 -4.39 -15.47
CA SER A 102 -15.33 -5.70 -14.85
C SER A 102 -14.04 -5.79 -14.02
N ASN A 103 -12.92 -5.26 -14.51
CA ASN A 103 -11.66 -5.27 -13.78
C ASN A 103 -11.68 -4.38 -12.52
N LEU A 104 -12.33 -3.22 -12.61
CA LEU A 104 -12.54 -2.34 -11.46
C LEU A 104 -13.42 -3.01 -10.40
N GLU A 105 -14.48 -3.70 -10.82
CA GLU A 105 -15.37 -4.45 -9.93
C GLU A 105 -14.65 -5.61 -9.24
N ILE A 106 -13.80 -6.35 -9.95
CA ILE A 106 -12.94 -7.38 -9.34
C ILE A 106 -11.99 -6.75 -8.31
N TYR A 107 -11.38 -5.61 -8.65
CA TYR A 107 -10.52 -4.88 -7.73
C TYR A 107 -11.27 -4.47 -6.45
N LYS A 108 -12.48 -3.92 -6.56
CA LYS A 108 -13.32 -3.56 -5.40
C LYS A 108 -13.57 -4.75 -4.46
N ARG A 109 -13.80 -5.96 -5.01
CA ARG A 109 -13.99 -7.18 -4.18
C ARG A 109 -12.72 -7.62 -3.46
N LEU A 110 -11.57 -7.55 -4.14
CA LEU A 110 -10.27 -7.85 -3.54
C LEU A 110 -9.94 -6.83 -2.44
N PHE A 111 -10.23 -5.55 -2.69
CA PHE A 111 -10.11 -4.49 -1.72
C PHE A 111 -10.92 -4.81 -0.45
N GLU A 112 -12.21 -5.11 -0.56
CA GLU A 112 -13.05 -5.46 0.59
C GLU A 112 -12.52 -6.66 1.40
N THR A 113 -11.91 -7.63 0.73
CA THR A 113 -11.29 -8.78 1.39
C THR A 113 -10.11 -8.34 2.26
N LYS A 114 -9.21 -7.51 1.72
CA LYS A 114 -8.10 -6.92 2.49
C LYS A 114 -8.59 -6.07 3.66
N ARG A 115 -9.70 -5.34 3.48
CA ARG A 115 -10.26 -4.44 4.53
C ARG A 115 -10.71 -5.20 5.76
N LYS A 116 -11.26 -6.41 5.60
CA LYS A 116 -11.66 -7.25 6.75
C LYS A 116 -10.47 -7.59 7.64
N ASP A 117 -9.35 -7.98 7.05
CA ASP A 117 -8.13 -8.33 7.79
C ASP A 117 -7.51 -7.10 8.49
N GLN A 118 -7.45 -5.97 7.77
CA GLN A 118 -6.98 -4.70 8.32
C GLN A 118 -7.81 -4.24 9.52
N LEU A 119 -9.14 -4.27 9.40
CA LEU A 119 -10.04 -3.87 10.48
C LEU A 119 -9.97 -4.85 11.66
N ASN A 120 -9.78 -6.14 11.41
CA ASN A 120 -9.56 -7.12 12.47
C ASN A 120 -8.26 -6.84 13.25
N ALA A 121 -7.18 -6.51 12.55
CA ALA A 121 -5.92 -6.12 13.18
C ALA A 121 -6.08 -4.84 14.03
N LEU A 122 -6.86 -3.86 13.55
CA LEU A 122 -7.14 -2.64 14.32
C LEU A 122 -7.97 -2.91 15.58
N LYS A 123 -8.96 -3.82 15.52
CA LYS A 123 -9.74 -4.21 16.71
C LYS A 123 -8.82 -4.76 17.81
N ASN A 124 -7.94 -5.68 17.45
CA ASN A 124 -6.95 -6.24 18.39
C ASN A 124 -6.03 -5.16 18.96
N LEU A 125 -5.70 -4.13 18.18
CA LEU A 125 -4.89 -3.01 18.62
C LEU A 125 -5.65 -2.10 19.59
N VAL A 126 -6.93 -1.82 19.36
CA VAL A 126 -7.80 -1.05 20.26
C VAL A 126 -7.95 -1.77 21.61
N GLU A 127 -8.09 -3.09 21.58
CA GLU A 127 -8.23 -3.92 22.79
C GLU A 127 -6.91 -4.09 23.57
N LEU A 128 -5.78 -3.70 23.00
CA LEU A 128 -4.48 -3.77 23.65
C LEU A 128 -4.41 -2.81 24.84
N ASN A 129 -4.38 -3.34 26.06
CA ASN A 129 -4.30 -2.53 27.30
C ASN A 129 -2.91 -1.88 27.55
N ASP A 130 -1.98 -1.88 26.59
CA ASP A 130 -0.66 -1.24 26.70
C ASP A 130 -0.54 -0.06 25.71
N ILE A 131 -0.75 1.14 26.23
CA ILE A 131 -0.68 2.42 25.49
C ILE A 131 0.71 2.62 24.86
N ASN A 132 1.79 2.21 25.53
CA ASN A 132 3.14 2.39 25.00
C ASN A 132 3.37 1.51 23.77
N GLN A 133 2.80 0.31 23.76
CA GLN A 133 2.85 -0.57 22.60
C GLN A 133 1.96 -0.07 21.47
N GLN A 134 0.72 0.34 21.78
CA GLN A 134 -0.17 0.96 20.79
C GLN A 134 0.53 2.11 20.08
N TYR A 135 1.16 3.02 20.85
CA TYR A 135 1.89 4.15 20.30
C TYR A 135 3.03 3.75 19.36
N LYS A 136 3.84 2.75 19.72
CA LYS A 136 4.94 2.27 18.87
C LYS A 136 4.45 1.59 17.61
N ILE A 137 3.37 0.81 17.71
CA ILE A 137 2.77 0.14 16.57
C ILE A 137 2.21 1.21 15.61
N ILE A 138 1.45 2.18 16.12
CA ILE A 138 0.87 3.26 15.33
C ILE A 138 1.97 4.14 14.72
N ASP A 139 3.05 4.47 15.45
CA ASP A 139 4.20 5.20 14.90
C ASP A 139 4.77 4.54 13.63
N ILE A 140 5.04 3.24 13.73
CA ILE A 140 5.60 2.45 12.62
C ILE A 140 4.59 2.38 11.48
N MET A 141 3.31 2.18 11.79
CA MET A 141 2.24 2.13 10.79
C MET A 141 2.11 3.45 10.04
N LEU A 142 2.01 4.58 10.73
CA LEU A 142 1.85 5.89 10.10
C LEU A 142 3.05 6.22 9.20
N LYS A 143 4.27 6.01 9.67
CA LYS A 143 5.48 6.21 8.85
C LYS A 143 5.48 5.32 7.61
N GLY A 144 5.06 4.06 7.75
CA GLY A 144 4.92 3.14 6.62
C GLY A 144 3.86 3.59 5.62
N LEU A 145 2.67 3.97 6.10
CA LEU A 145 1.55 4.41 5.27
C LEU A 145 1.89 5.64 4.45
N PHE A 146 2.39 6.69 5.10
CA PHE A 146 2.75 7.93 4.40
C PHE A 146 3.90 7.73 3.42
N LYS A 147 4.88 6.88 3.75
CA LYS A 147 5.95 6.54 2.82
C LYS A 147 5.42 5.81 1.57
N VAL A 148 4.61 4.77 1.74
CA VAL A 148 4.06 4.03 0.60
C VAL A 148 3.13 4.92 -0.23
N LEU A 149 2.37 5.80 0.42
CA LEU A 149 1.51 6.76 -0.27
C LEU A 149 2.33 7.76 -1.10
N GLU A 150 3.47 8.23 -0.60
CA GLU A 150 4.39 9.14 -1.29
C GLU A 150 5.03 8.45 -2.51
N ASP A 151 5.61 7.27 -2.29
CA ASP A 151 6.25 6.46 -3.33
C ASP A 151 5.25 6.12 -4.45
N SER A 152 4.01 5.75 -4.09
CA SER A 152 2.97 5.40 -5.05
C SER A 152 2.47 6.61 -5.82
N ARG A 153 2.27 7.76 -5.15
CA ARG A 153 1.93 9.03 -5.80
C ARG A 153 2.95 9.39 -6.87
N ALA A 154 4.25 9.24 -6.59
CA ALA A 154 5.30 9.54 -7.56
C ALA A 154 5.18 8.67 -8.82
N ILE A 155 4.84 7.39 -8.67
CA ILE A 155 4.61 6.48 -9.80
C ILE A 155 3.39 6.94 -10.63
N LEU A 156 2.29 7.30 -9.97
CA LEU A 156 1.07 7.72 -10.68
C LEU A 156 1.26 9.03 -11.45
N ILE A 157 1.95 10.00 -10.84
CA ILE A 157 2.30 11.26 -11.49
C ILE A 157 3.24 11.01 -12.67
N ALA A 158 4.25 10.16 -12.52
CA ALA A 158 5.19 9.83 -13.59
C ALA A 158 4.51 9.10 -14.77
N ALA A 159 3.47 8.32 -14.49
CA ALA A 159 2.63 7.67 -15.49
C ALA A 159 1.55 8.60 -16.08
N ASN A 160 1.45 9.85 -15.59
CA ASN A 160 0.45 10.84 -15.97
C ASN A 160 -1.00 10.36 -15.80
N MET A 161 -1.23 9.43 -14.87
CA MET A 161 -2.54 8.86 -14.60
C MET A 161 -3.42 9.84 -13.82
N GLN A 162 -4.63 10.07 -14.33
CA GLN A 162 -5.68 10.82 -13.66
C GLN A 162 -6.57 9.89 -12.83
N PRO A 163 -7.21 10.39 -11.76
CA PRO A 163 -8.08 9.57 -10.92
C PRO A 163 -9.30 9.03 -11.66
N ASP A 164 -9.84 9.80 -12.61
CA ASP A 164 -11.00 9.49 -13.45
C ASP A 164 -10.67 8.63 -14.68
N ASP A 165 -9.40 8.33 -14.90
CA ASP A 165 -8.98 7.39 -15.94
C ASP A 165 -9.54 5.98 -15.66
N PRO A 166 -9.73 5.16 -16.70
CA PRO A 166 -10.08 3.76 -16.51
C PRO A 166 -9.07 3.01 -15.65
N PHE A 167 -9.54 1.99 -14.95
CA PHE A 167 -8.71 1.21 -14.05
C PHE A 167 -7.47 0.63 -14.77
N PRO A 168 -6.25 0.85 -14.23
CA PRO A 168 -5.00 0.55 -14.94
C PRO A 168 -4.79 -0.96 -15.17
N MET A 169 -4.27 -1.27 -16.35
CA MET A 169 -3.90 -2.64 -16.75
C MET A 169 -2.43 -2.96 -16.52
N ASP A 170 -1.56 -1.95 -16.53
CA ASP A 170 -0.14 -2.11 -16.21
C ASP A 170 0.03 -2.45 -14.74
N ASP A 171 0.75 -3.53 -14.43
CA ASP A 171 0.87 -4.05 -13.07
C ASP A 171 1.50 -3.02 -12.12
N LYS A 172 2.50 -2.26 -12.57
CA LYS A 172 3.18 -1.27 -11.74
C LYS A 172 2.27 -0.09 -11.41
N ILE A 173 1.54 0.42 -12.41
CA ILE A 173 0.57 1.51 -12.21
C ILE A 173 -0.60 1.03 -11.35
N LYS A 174 -1.07 -0.20 -11.58
CA LYS A 174 -2.15 -0.83 -10.83
C LYS A 174 -1.79 -1.06 -9.37
N GLU A 175 -0.57 -1.50 -9.07
CA GLU A 175 -0.08 -1.61 -7.69
C GLU A 175 -0.02 -0.24 -7.01
N ALA A 176 0.54 0.77 -7.68
CA ALA A 176 0.60 2.13 -7.13
C ALA A 176 -0.80 2.72 -6.90
N TYR A 177 -1.73 2.54 -7.83
CA TYR A 177 -3.14 2.91 -7.67
C TYR A 177 -3.74 2.25 -6.44
N SER A 178 -3.56 0.92 -6.33
CA SER A 178 -4.08 0.12 -5.24
C SER A 178 -3.53 0.60 -3.90
N HIS A 179 -2.23 0.89 -3.82
CA HIS A 179 -1.60 1.43 -2.62
C HIS A 179 -2.15 2.79 -2.21
N VAL A 180 -2.39 3.72 -3.15
CA VAL A 180 -2.97 5.03 -2.84
C VAL A 180 -4.36 4.87 -2.23
N VAL A 181 -5.22 4.09 -2.90
CA VAL A 181 -6.60 3.84 -2.47
C VAL A 181 -6.64 3.10 -1.13
N GLU A 182 -5.89 2.01 -1.00
CA GLU A 182 -5.85 1.17 0.20
C GLU A 182 -5.28 1.92 1.41
N ASN A 183 -4.17 2.64 1.25
CA ASN A 183 -3.54 3.33 2.37
C ASN A 183 -4.32 4.56 2.81
N THR A 184 -4.99 5.26 1.89
CA THR A 184 -5.85 6.40 2.24
C THR A 184 -7.04 5.94 3.07
N ALA A 185 -7.72 4.86 2.66
CA ALA A 185 -8.84 4.29 3.42
C ALA A 185 -8.38 3.75 4.78
N PHE A 186 -7.27 3.02 4.83
CA PHE A 186 -6.75 2.45 6.07
C PHE A 186 -6.25 3.50 7.05
N PHE A 187 -5.62 4.56 6.55
CA PHE A 187 -5.28 5.70 7.39
C PHE A 187 -6.53 6.35 8.00
N GLY A 188 -7.65 6.39 7.26
CA GLY A 188 -8.95 6.82 7.79
C GLY A 188 -9.41 6.05 9.02
N ASP A 189 -9.30 4.73 9.01
CA ASP A 189 -9.66 3.94 10.20
C ASP A 189 -8.74 4.20 11.38
N VAL A 190 -7.43 4.36 11.12
CA VAL A 190 -6.44 4.63 12.17
C VAL A 190 -6.69 6.01 12.77
N ALA A 191 -6.95 7.03 11.94
CA ALA A 191 -7.23 8.40 12.37
C ALA A 191 -8.49 8.48 13.23
N LEU A 192 -9.54 7.77 12.85
CA LEU A 192 -10.79 7.79 13.60
C LEU A 192 -10.72 7.00 14.90
N ARG A 193 -9.96 5.90 14.95
CA ARG A 193 -9.84 5.06 16.17
C ARG A 193 -8.78 5.52 17.14
N PHE A 194 -7.74 6.20 16.67
CA PHE A 194 -6.63 6.68 17.50
C PHE A 194 -6.36 8.18 17.31
N PRO A 195 -7.38 9.05 17.40
CA PRO A 195 -7.27 10.44 16.97
C PRO A 195 -6.15 11.20 17.67
N ARG A 196 -5.94 10.98 18.98
CA ARG A 196 -4.85 11.63 19.73
C ARG A 196 -3.45 11.23 19.29
N ILE A 197 -3.23 9.94 19.02
CA ILE A 197 -1.93 9.46 18.55
C ILE A 197 -1.70 9.96 17.13
N VAL A 198 -2.74 9.93 16.28
CA VAL A 198 -2.64 10.42 14.91
C VAL A 198 -2.37 11.91 14.87
N HIS A 199 -3.12 12.75 15.59
CA HIS A 199 -2.85 14.20 15.68
C HIS A 199 -1.45 14.49 16.19
N HIS A 200 -0.95 13.70 17.16
CA HIS A 200 0.43 13.84 17.59
C HIS A 200 1.37 13.76 16.38
N TYR A 201 1.26 12.76 15.50
CA TYR A 201 2.16 12.65 14.34
C TYR A 201 1.79 13.56 13.18
N TYR A 202 0.54 13.57 12.76
CA TYR A 202 0.05 14.27 11.58
C TYR A 202 0.28 15.78 11.68
N ASP A 203 -0.08 16.42 12.79
CA ASP A 203 0.00 17.88 12.94
C ASP A 203 1.45 18.39 12.97
N ARG A 204 2.43 17.53 13.28
CA ARG A 204 3.87 17.86 13.30
C ARG A 204 4.60 17.57 11.99
N ASN A 205 3.94 16.95 11.01
CA ASN A 205 4.52 16.64 9.70
C ASN A 205 3.74 17.40 8.62
N PRO A 206 4.15 18.62 8.23
CA PRO A 206 3.39 19.44 7.28
C PRO A 206 3.24 18.76 5.91
N ASP A 207 4.22 17.96 5.50
CA ASP A 207 4.20 17.21 4.23
C ASP A 207 3.07 16.17 4.20
N TRP A 208 2.75 15.57 5.34
CA TRP A 208 1.69 14.57 5.46
C TRP A 208 0.32 15.17 5.14
N GLY A 209 0.09 16.42 5.55
CA GLY A 209 -1.16 17.13 5.22
C GLY A 209 -1.33 17.36 3.72
N GLY A 210 -0.25 17.72 3.02
CA GLY A 210 -0.28 17.85 1.55
C GLY A 210 -0.56 16.51 0.86
N LEU A 211 0.14 15.46 1.29
CA LEU A 211 0.02 14.13 0.71
C LEU A 211 -1.37 13.52 0.94
N LEU A 212 -1.91 13.68 2.15
CA LEU A 212 -3.24 13.15 2.48
C LEU A 212 -4.34 13.88 1.73
N ARG A 213 -4.28 15.22 1.61
CA ARG A 213 -5.26 15.97 0.80
C ARG A 213 -5.25 15.51 -0.65
N TRP A 214 -4.06 15.26 -1.20
CA TRP A 214 -3.93 14.69 -2.54
C TRP A 214 -4.55 13.28 -2.62
N GLY A 215 -4.26 12.40 -1.66
CA GLY A 215 -4.82 11.04 -1.62
C GLY A 215 -6.34 11.03 -1.49
N LEU A 216 -6.91 11.91 -0.66
CA LEU A 216 -8.36 12.11 -0.52
C LEU A 216 -8.99 12.57 -1.83
N HIS A 217 -8.41 13.59 -2.47
CA HIS A 217 -8.89 14.09 -3.75
C HIS A 217 -8.87 12.99 -4.82
N PHE A 218 -7.75 12.26 -4.90
CA PHE A 218 -7.61 11.12 -5.80
C PHE A 218 -8.72 10.09 -5.56
N CYS A 219 -8.88 9.61 -4.32
CA CYS A 219 -9.88 8.60 -3.97
C CYS A 219 -11.33 9.03 -4.20
N ASN A 220 -11.64 10.32 -4.04
CA ASN A 220 -12.99 10.83 -4.28
C ASN A 220 -13.36 10.85 -5.76
N LEU A 221 -12.37 11.00 -6.64
CA LEU A 221 -12.57 11.06 -8.10
C LEU A 221 -12.50 9.68 -8.76
N THR A 222 -11.82 8.71 -8.18
CA THR A 222 -11.71 7.35 -8.77
C THR A 222 -13.01 6.55 -8.82
N GLY A 223 -14.00 6.94 -8.02
CA GLY A 223 -15.27 6.20 -7.92
C GLY A 223 -15.16 4.83 -7.25
N VAL A 224 -14.01 4.49 -6.64
CA VAL A 224 -13.83 3.23 -5.92
C VAL A 224 -14.74 3.17 -4.69
N PHE A 225 -14.91 4.30 -4.00
CA PHE A 225 -15.66 4.38 -2.74
C PHE A 225 -17.10 4.86 -2.89
N SER A 226 -17.55 5.20 -4.10
CA SER A 226 -18.86 5.81 -4.35
C SER A 226 -20.01 5.04 -3.72
N GLY A 227 -20.77 5.69 -2.82
CA GLY A 227 -21.95 5.11 -2.18
C GLY A 227 -21.66 4.05 -1.12
N GLY A 228 -20.39 3.83 -0.76
CA GLY A 228 -19.95 2.81 0.19
C GLY A 228 -19.56 3.36 1.57
N ALA A 229 -19.39 2.45 2.53
CA ALA A 229 -18.97 2.78 3.89
C ALA A 229 -17.60 3.49 3.94
N HIS A 230 -16.69 3.19 3.01
CA HIS A 230 -15.37 3.81 2.97
C HIS A 230 -15.41 5.29 2.59
N GLN A 231 -16.37 5.72 1.76
CA GLN A 231 -16.58 7.15 1.49
C GLN A 231 -16.99 7.89 2.77
N HIS A 232 -17.83 7.26 3.60
CA HIS A 232 -18.19 7.81 4.90
C HIS A 232 -16.98 7.91 5.84
N VAL A 233 -16.12 6.89 5.87
CA VAL A 233 -14.85 6.92 6.64
C VAL A 233 -13.96 8.08 6.20
N LEU A 234 -13.80 8.31 4.89
CA LEU A 234 -12.99 9.43 4.37
C LEU A 234 -13.59 10.80 4.77
N SER A 235 -14.91 10.93 4.74
CA SER A 235 -15.61 12.15 5.18
C SER A 235 -15.40 12.42 6.67
N LEU A 236 -15.61 11.40 7.51
CA LEU A 236 -15.38 11.50 8.96
C LEU A 236 -13.93 11.83 9.29
N MET A 237 -12.98 11.15 8.64
CA MET A 237 -11.54 11.41 8.83
C MET A 237 -11.19 12.86 8.45
N SER A 238 -11.71 13.35 7.33
CA SER A 238 -11.43 14.70 6.86
C SER A 238 -11.89 15.77 7.87
N GLN A 239 -13.01 15.53 8.52
CA GLN A 239 -13.50 16.37 9.61
C GLN A 239 -12.66 16.19 10.88
N GLU A 240 -12.38 14.96 11.32
CA GLU A 240 -11.58 14.70 12.55
C GLU A 240 -10.23 15.43 12.50
N LEU A 241 -9.55 15.32 11.36
CA LEU A 241 -8.23 15.92 11.11
C LEU A 241 -8.26 17.42 10.77
N GLY A 242 -9.44 18.04 10.69
CA GLY A 242 -9.59 19.46 10.37
C GLY A 242 -9.17 19.83 8.95
N ILE A 243 -9.29 18.90 7.99
CA ILE A 243 -9.10 19.16 6.56
C ILE A 243 -10.32 19.88 5.99
N VAL A 244 -11.50 19.47 6.45
CA VAL A 244 -12.79 20.11 6.15
C VAL A 244 -13.36 20.63 7.47
N GLU A 245 -14.15 21.69 7.40
CA GLU A 245 -14.89 22.21 8.54
C GLU A 245 -15.77 21.11 9.17
N LYS A 246 -15.74 21.02 10.51
CA LYS A 246 -16.55 20.05 11.25
C LYS A 246 -18.00 20.50 11.20
N SER A 247 -18.90 19.59 10.83
CA SER A 247 -20.33 19.86 10.93
C SER A 247 -20.74 19.99 12.41
N PRO A 248 -21.79 20.76 12.74
CA PRO A 248 -22.22 20.96 14.13
C PRO A 248 -22.70 19.66 14.80
N ASP A 249 -23.12 18.67 14.01
CA ASP A 249 -23.53 17.33 14.40
C ASP A 249 -22.37 16.31 14.34
N PHE A 250 -21.15 16.73 13.99
CA PHE A 250 -20.02 15.82 13.86
C PHE A 250 -19.72 15.11 15.18
N THR A 251 -19.88 13.79 15.15
CA THR A 251 -19.44 12.90 16.23
C THR A 251 -18.65 11.77 15.61
N ASN A 252 -17.40 11.61 16.03
CA ASN A 252 -16.60 10.46 15.61
C ASN A 252 -17.17 9.18 16.27
N PRO A 253 -17.76 8.25 15.50
CA PRO A 253 -18.45 7.07 16.04
C PRO A 253 -17.51 6.06 16.69
N TYR A 254 -16.20 6.20 16.49
CA TYR A 254 -15.18 5.32 17.05
C TYR A 254 -14.58 5.86 18.35
N ARG A 255 -15.00 7.04 18.83
CA ARG A 255 -14.63 7.50 20.17
C ARG A 255 -15.28 6.61 21.22
N THR A 256 -14.48 6.15 22.16
CA THR A 256 -14.90 5.31 23.29
C THR A 256 -14.74 6.05 24.61
N GLU A 257 -15.48 5.65 25.65
CA GLU A 257 -15.27 6.17 27.01
C GLU A 257 -13.84 5.91 27.52
N ARG A 258 -13.18 4.86 27.01
CA ARG A 258 -11.76 4.63 27.29
C ARG A 258 -10.88 5.75 26.73
N ASP A 259 -11.24 6.35 25.60
CA ASP A 259 -10.56 7.55 25.14
C ASP A 259 -10.78 8.67 26.15
N ASP A 260 -11.95 8.84 26.74
CA ASP A 260 -12.14 9.88 27.77
C ASP A 260 -11.37 9.57 29.08
N VAL A 261 -11.27 8.29 29.48
CA VAL A 261 -10.67 7.85 30.76
C VAL A 261 -9.15 7.58 30.68
N LEU A 262 -8.61 7.10 29.56
CA LEU A 262 -7.15 6.99 29.32
C LEU A 262 -6.49 8.37 29.17
N HIS A 263 -7.27 9.45 29.28
CA HIS A 263 -6.90 10.80 28.91
C HIS A 263 -7.14 11.84 30.01
N THR A 264 -6.53 11.63 31.17
CA THR A 264 -5.82 12.81 31.69
C THR A 264 -4.77 13.19 30.64
N ALA A 265 -4.82 14.44 30.14
CA ALA A 265 -3.73 15.16 29.46
C ALA A 265 -2.33 14.57 29.72
N GLU A 266 -2.11 14.38 31.01
CA GLU A 266 -0.87 14.06 31.65
C GLU A 266 -0.35 12.64 31.39
N ALA A 267 -1.21 11.60 31.40
CA ALA A 267 -0.76 10.22 31.19
C ALA A 267 -0.21 10.02 29.78
N PHE A 268 -0.95 10.54 28.79
CA PHE A 268 -0.52 10.56 27.40
C PHE A 268 0.75 11.40 27.20
N GLN A 269 0.78 12.63 27.73
CA GLN A 269 1.97 13.49 27.65
C GLN A 269 3.19 12.88 28.36
N LYS A 270 3.00 12.11 29.43
CA LYS A 270 4.08 11.41 30.12
C LYS A 270 4.66 10.31 29.25
N VAL A 271 3.81 9.47 28.66
CA VAL A 271 4.21 8.43 27.69
C VAL A 271 4.99 9.05 26.52
N LEU A 272 4.48 10.13 25.92
CA LEU A 272 5.16 10.85 24.84
C LEU A 272 6.55 11.35 25.25
N ARG A 273 6.66 11.99 26.43
CA ARG A 273 7.92 12.50 26.95
C ARG A 273 8.93 11.39 27.27
N GLU A 274 8.47 10.28 27.83
CA GLU A 274 9.33 9.12 28.14
C GLU A 274 9.84 8.44 26.87
N GLU A 275 8.95 8.26 25.89
CA GLU A 275 9.29 7.66 24.60
C GLU A 275 10.26 8.54 23.80
N GLU A 276 10.04 9.86 23.76
CA GLU A 276 10.96 10.79 23.11
C GLU A 276 12.33 10.82 23.79
N LYS A 277 12.38 10.81 25.14
CA LYS A 277 13.63 10.66 25.88
C LYS A 277 14.34 9.36 25.52
N ARG A 278 13.61 8.25 25.36
CA ARG A 278 14.18 6.95 24.98
C ARG A 278 14.73 6.99 23.55
N ARG A 279 14.00 7.57 22.60
CA ARG A 279 14.46 7.75 21.22
C ARG A 279 15.75 8.56 21.14
N ARG A 280 15.81 9.72 21.79
CA ARG A 280 17.02 10.55 21.84
C ARG A 280 18.22 9.79 22.42
N LYS A 281 17.99 8.98 23.46
CA LYS A 281 19.04 8.10 24.03
C LYS A 281 19.50 7.03 23.04
N GLU A 282 18.59 6.45 22.27
CA GLU A 282 18.90 5.42 21.28
C GLU A 282 19.62 6.00 20.06
N GLU A 283 19.20 7.17 19.58
CA GLU A 283 19.86 7.92 18.50
C GLU A 283 21.29 8.29 18.89
N LYS A 284 21.50 8.83 20.11
CA LYS A 284 22.85 9.07 20.65
C LYS A 284 23.71 7.80 20.71
N ARG A 285 23.13 6.67 21.14
CA ARG A 285 23.86 5.38 21.14
C ARG A 285 24.23 4.92 19.73
N LYS A 286 23.36 5.14 18.74
CA LYS A 286 23.61 4.82 17.34
C LYS A 286 24.67 5.75 16.73
N GLU A 287 24.67 7.02 17.10
CA GLU A 287 25.68 8.00 16.67
C GLU A 287 27.07 7.69 17.22
N ILE A 288 27.17 7.40 18.53
CA ILE A 288 28.45 7.00 19.16
C ILE A 288 29.01 5.72 18.52
N ARG A 289 28.15 4.78 18.12
CA ARG A 289 28.55 3.55 17.41
C ARG A 289 29.02 3.81 15.97
N LYS A 290 28.67 4.93 15.34
CA LYS A 290 29.07 5.24 13.96
C LYS A 290 30.51 5.76 13.83
N GLY A 291 31.21 5.97 14.95
CA GLY A 291 32.61 6.38 14.99
C GLY A 291 32.85 7.80 14.44
N PRO A 292 34.08 8.34 14.57
CA PRO A 292 34.41 9.65 14.03
C PRO A 292 34.26 9.66 12.50
N ARG A 293 33.35 10.48 11.96
CA ARG A 293 33.34 10.79 10.53
C ARG A 293 34.52 11.72 10.25
N ILE A 294 35.53 11.20 9.56
CA ILE A 294 36.56 12.02 8.91
C ILE A 294 35.83 12.96 7.94
N SER A 295 35.61 14.20 8.36
CA SER A 295 35.32 15.27 7.41
C SER A 295 36.64 15.58 6.71
N ARG A 296 36.68 15.38 5.39
CA ARG A 296 37.87 15.62 4.59
C ARG A 296 38.12 17.13 4.59
N SER A 297 39.05 17.59 5.40
CA SER A 297 39.51 18.98 5.40
C SER A 297 40.22 19.28 4.09
N ARG A 298 39.73 20.34 3.44
CA ARG A 298 40.36 21.18 2.42
C ARG A 298 41.88 21.08 2.37
N THR A 299 42.43 20.67 1.22
CA THR A 299 43.81 20.98 0.85
C THR A 299 43.72 21.95 -0.32
N GLU A 300 43.93 23.23 -0.01
CA GLU A 300 44.46 24.19 -0.96
C GLU A 300 45.96 23.93 -1.14
N LEU A 301 46.46 24.33 -2.32
CA LEU A 301 47.81 24.26 -2.89
C LEU A 301 48.03 23.11 -3.88
#